data_AF-A0A3N5PIF9-F1
#
_entry.id   AF-A0A3N5PIF9-F1
#
_cell.length_a   1.000
_cell.length_b   1.000
_cell.length_c   1.000
_cell.angle_alpha   90.00
_cell.angle_beta   90.00
_cell.angle_gamma   90.00
#
_symmetry.space_group_name_H-M   'P 1'
#
loop_
_entity.id
_entity.type
_entity.pdbx_description
1 polymer ?
#
loop_
_entity_poly.entity_id
_entity_poly.type
_entity_poly.pdbx_seq_one_letter_code
_entity_poly.pdbx_strand_id
1 'polypeptide(L)'
;MRLLLPAAPMIRQILRSCGIDVSPASVICPEHLKTITIDTDGRARMDVRETLVFLKTPKPGDLFDVCALDGETTVETFIRQSPDALDTGRRRRGRDTIVIDWKPKNDVVPYALYDHQYSWLPPGSHSQPALCSEFRCEKRTGTYVFEMITPQEFEAAVAFPRPGWAHMRSERTLIKYALKQLEAGVQGPTIAENGQRAEWRIVGPRLGHRYVCVVFHRHGVALWQDQLKKGTLRHKIHELMGRLAPTT
;
A
#
# COMPACT_ATOMS: atom_id res chain seq x y z
N MET A 1 31.04 -24.58 -31.25
CA MET A 1 31.23 -23.14 -31.46
C MET A 1 29.89 -22.46 -31.23
N ARG A 2 29.89 -21.45 -30.37
CA ARG A 2 28.73 -20.79 -29.77
C ARG A 2 28.31 -19.60 -30.67
N LEU A 3 27.04 -19.17 -30.52
CA LEU A 3 26.50 -17.80 -30.71
C LEU A 3 25.98 -17.44 -32.13
N LEU A 4 24.80 -16.85 -32.35
CA LEU A 4 23.77 -16.23 -31.49
C LEU A 4 22.44 -16.09 -32.28
N LEU A 5 21.31 -16.40 -31.64
CA LEU A 5 20.02 -15.74 -31.91
C LEU A 5 20.12 -14.26 -31.46
N PRO A 6 19.34 -13.29 -31.99
CA PRO A 6 18.03 -13.05 -31.36
C PRO A 6 17.00 -12.28 -32.24
N ALA A 7 15.98 -12.95 -32.76
CA ALA A 7 14.74 -12.28 -33.24
C ALA A 7 13.81 -11.84 -32.08
N ALA A 8 14.11 -12.23 -30.84
CA ALA A 8 13.31 -11.98 -29.65
C ALA A 8 13.24 -10.52 -29.09
N PRO A 9 14.24 -9.63 -29.25
CA PRO A 9 14.22 -8.28 -28.68
C PRO A 9 13.30 -7.34 -29.46
N MET A 10 13.31 -7.47 -30.79
CA MET A 10 12.58 -6.60 -31.70
C MET A 10 11.07 -6.85 -31.61
N ILE A 11 10.64 -8.12 -31.46
CA ILE A 11 9.24 -8.50 -31.22
C ILE A 11 8.73 -7.94 -29.88
N ARG A 12 9.54 -7.95 -28.82
CA ARG A 12 9.16 -7.35 -27.51
C ARG A 12 9.01 -5.83 -27.59
N GLN A 13 9.83 -5.16 -28.41
CA GLN A 13 9.78 -3.72 -28.58
C GLN A 13 8.57 -3.27 -29.40
N ILE A 14 8.21 -4.05 -30.44
CA ILE A 14 7.01 -3.84 -31.27
C ILE A 14 5.73 -4.04 -30.44
N LEU A 15 5.67 -5.08 -29.61
CA LEU A 15 4.51 -5.33 -28.74
C LEU A 15 4.32 -4.19 -27.71
N ARG A 16 5.42 -3.67 -27.14
CA ARG A 16 5.39 -2.49 -26.25
C ARG A 16 4.91 -1.22 -26.95
N SER A 17 5.31 -0.99 -28.21
CA SER A 17 4.83 0.16 -28.98
C SER A 17 3.36 0.07 -29.39
N CYS A 18 2.77 -1.14 -29.40
CA CYS A 18 1.34 -1.36 -29.60
C CYS A 18 0.54 -1.40 -28.29
N GLY A 19 1.14 -1.03 -27.15
CA GLY A 19 0.48 -1.02 -25.84
C GLY A 19 0.34 -2.40 -25.16
N ILE A 20 0.97 -3.45 -25.72
CA ILE A 20 1.01 -4.79 -25.13
C ILE A 20 2.35 -4.94 -24.42
N ASP A 21 2.41 -4.58 -23.14
CA ASP A 21 3.60 -4.86 -22.34
C ASP A 21 3.74 -6.37 -22.09
N VAL A 22 4.99 -6.82 -22.09
CA VAL A 22 5.40 -8.22 -21.89
C VAL A 22 4.90 -8.64 -20.51
N SER A 23 3.89 -9.51 -20.52
CA SER A 23 2.82 -9.46 -19.54
C SER A 23 3.23 -9.72 -18.08
N PRO A 24 2.76 -8.90 -17.12
CA PRO A 24 2.59 -9.28 -15.71
C PRO A 24 1.61 -10.46 -15.51
N ALA A 25 0.95 -10.96 -16.57
CA ALA A 25 -0.07 -12.01 -16.51
C ALA A 25 0.48 -13.45 -16.51
N SER A 26 1.77 -13.67 -16.25
CA SER A 26 2.25 -15.03 -15.93
C SER A 26 1.85 -15.46 -14.52
N VAL A 27 1.37 -14.54 -13.67
CA VAL A 27 0.90 -14.82 -12.32
C VAL A 27 -0.44 -14.16 -12.07
N ILE A 28 -1.42 -14.95 -11.62
CA ILE A 28 -2.71 -14.48 -11.13
C ILE A 28 -2.67 -14.57 -9.61
N CYS A 29 -3.29 -13.61 -8.92
CA CYS A 29 -3.41 -13.62 -7.46
C CYS A 29 -4.88 -13.75 -7.07
N PRO A 30 -5.45 -14.97 -6.99
CA PRO A 30 -6.84 -15.14 -6.59
C PRO A 30 -7.19 -14.41 -5.28
N GLU A 31 -6.27 -14.43 -4.30
CA GLU A 31 -6.45 -13.81 -2.99
C GLU A 31 -5.17 -13.10 -2.53
N HIS A 32 -5.31 -11.84 -2.11
CA HIS A 32 -4.27 -11.05 -1.46
C HIS A 32 -4.81 -10.55 -0.13
N LEU A 33 -4.21 -10.95 0.98
CA LEU A 33 -4.49 -10.45 2.32
C LEU A 33 -3.31 -9.61 2.81
N LYS A 34 -3.58 -8.36 3.19
CA LYS A 34 -2.63 -7.48 3.87
C LYS A 34 -3.13 -7.16 5.27
N THR A 35 -2.37 -7.55 6.28
CA THR A 35 -2.65 -7.28 7.69
C THR A 35 -1.62 -6.31 8.25
N ILE A 36 -2.09 -5.30 8.97
CA ILE A 36 -1.27 -4.34 9.71
C ILE A 36 -1.61 -4.52 11.18
N THR A 37 -0.66 -4.99 11.98
CA THR A 37 -0.83 -5.10 13.44
C THR A 37 0.00 -4.03 14.11
N ILE A 38 -0.62 -3.19 14.93
CA ILE A 38 0.03 -2.15 15.71
C ILE A 38 -0.01 -2.57 17.18
N ASP A 39 1.14 -2.57 17.85
CA ASP A 39 1.24 -2.92 19.27
C ASP A 39 0.93 -1.72 20.19
N THR A 40 1.00 -1.96 21.50
CA THR A 40 0.77 -0.94 22.53
C THR A 40 1.80 0.19 22.53
N ASP A 41 3.01 -0.07 22.01
CA ASP A 41 4.06 0.93 21.86
C ASP A 41 3.92 1.72 20.55
N GLY A 42 2.89 1.41 19.76
CA GLY A 42 2.64 1.99 18.45
C GLY A 42 3.59 1.48 17.37
N ARG A 43 4.29 0.36 17.57
CA ARG A 43 5.11 -0.24 16.51
C ARG A 43 4.21 -1.10 15.65
N ALA A 44 4.38 -0.99 14.33
CA ALA A 44 3.60 -1.78 13.39
C ALA A 44 4.40 -2.98 12.86
N ARG A 45 3.66 -4.05 12.57
CA ARG A 45 4.08 -5.19 11.79
C ARG A 45 3.14 -5.35 10.61
N MET A 46 3.72 -5.52 9.44
CA MET A 46 2.99 -5.71 8.20
C MET A 46 3.15 -7.17 7.79
N ASP A 47 2.06 -7.89 7.62
CA ASP A 47 2.03 -9.26 7.13
C ASP A 47 1.20 -9.32 5.85
N VAL A 48 1.73 -9.93 4.81
CA VAL A 48 1.02 -10.15 3.55
C VAL A 48 1.03 -11.63 3.22
N ARG A 49 -0.13 -12.10 2.78
CA ARG A 49 -0.34 -13.46 2.27
C ARG A 49 -0.98 -13.34 0.91
N GLU A 50 -0.34 -13.92 -0.10
CA GLU A 50 -0.88 -14.01 -1.46
C GLU A 50 -1.04 -15.48 -1.83
N THR A 51 -2.22 -15.87 -2.29
CA THR A 51 -2.36 -17.10 -3.05
C THR A 51 -2.14 -16.75 -4.51
N LEU A 52 -1.18 -17.43 -5.14
CA LEU A 52 -0.70 -17.18 -6.50
C LEU A 52 -0.94 -18.39 -7.39
N VAL A 53 -1.23 -18.14 -8.67
CA VAL A 53 -1.31 -19.15 -9.72
C VAL A 53 -0.38 -18.73 -10.85
N PHE A 54 0.69 -19.50 -11.02
CA PHE A 54 1.64 -19.30 -12.11
C PHE A 54 1.15 -19.99 -13.37
N LEU A 55 0.96 -19.27 -14.47
CA LEU A 55 0.49 -19.85 -15.74
C LEU A 55 1.60 -20.60 -16.50
N LYS A 56 2.85 -20.41 -16.09
CA LYS A 56 4.07 -21.03 -16.64
C LYS A 56 5.05 -21.28 -15.51
N THR A 57 6.04 -22.14 -15.74
CA THR A 57 7.14 -22.33 -14.77
C THR A 57 7.81 -20.98 -14.49
N PRO A 58 7.90 -20.55 -13.22
CA PRO A 58 8.44 -19.24 -12.90
C PRO A 58 9.93 -19.16 -13.23
N LYS A 59 10.33 -18.01 -13.76
CA LYS A 59 11.72 -17.60 -13.97
C LYS A 59 12.17 -16.71 -12.82
N PRO A 60 13.49 -16.52 -12.62
CA PRO A 60 13.99 -15.52 -11.69
C PRO A 60 13.35 -14.15 -11.97
N GLY A 61 12.80 -13.53 -10.93
CA GLY A 61 12.09 -12.26 -11.01
C GLY A 61 10.59 -12.35 -11.33
N ASP A 62 10.02 -13.54 -11.53
CA ASP A 62 8.55 -13.70 -11.69
C ASP A 62 7.81 -13.67 -10.35
N LEU A 63 8.47 -14.07 -9.25
CA LEU A 63 7.99 -13.83 -7.89
C LEU A 63 8.71 -12.59 -7.34
N PHE A 64 7.95 -11.53 -7.13
CA PHE A 64 8.45 -10.29 -6.57
C PHE A 64 7.34 -9.57 -5.83
N ASP A 65 7.76 -8.69 -4.92
CA ASP A 65 6.83 -7.77 -4.27
C ASP A 65 7.36 -6.36 -4.30
N VAL A 66 6.39 -5.44 -4.27
CA VAL A 66 6.63 -4.03 -4.34
C VAL A 66 6.22 -3.41 -3.01
N CYS A 67 7.23 -2.96 -2.29
CA CYS A 67 7.06 -2.33 -1.00
C CYS A 67 7.31 -0.82 -1.17
N ALA A 68 6.42 0.00 -0.61
CA ALA A 68 6.70 1.42 -0.46
C ALA A 68 7.78 1.59 0.61
N LEU A 69 8.75 2.45 0.35
CA LEU A 69 9.68 2.95 1.36
C LEU A 69 9.11 4.27 1.88
N ASP A 70 9.13 4.47 3.20
CA ASP A 70 8.97 5.82 3.72
C ASP A 70 10.25 6.64 3.48
N GLY A 71 10.21 7.94 3.81
CA GLY A 71 11.32 8.85 3.56
C GLY A 71 12.59 8.56 4.37
N GLU A 72 12.49 7.72 5.40
CA GLU A 72 13.57 7.44 6.36
C GLU A 72 14.12 6.02 6.22
N THR A 73 13.35 5.11 5.62
CA THR A 73 13.69 3.70 5.41
C THR A 73 14.60 3.56 4.20
N THR A 74 15.77 2.97 4.43
CA THR A 74 16.70 2.59 3.37
C THR A 74 16.50 1.13 2.96
N VAL A 75 17.09 0.72 1.84
CA VAL A 75 17.03 -0.67 1.36
C VAL A 75 17.69 -1.62 2.35
N GLU A 76 18.70 -1.12 3.08
CA GLU A 76 19.54 -1.84 4.02
C GLU A 76 18.85 -1.99 5.39
N THR A 77 18.03 -1.02 5.78
CA THR A 77 17.28 -1.04 7.05
C THR A 77 15.91 -1.72 6.94
N PHE A 78 15.45 -1.98 5.72
CA PHE A 78 14.22 -2.71 5.46
C PHE A 78 14.40 -4.21 5.78
N ILE A 79 14.00 -4.60 6.99
CA ILE A 79 14.02 -5.99 7.45
C ILE A 79 12.73 -6.67 7.00
N ARG A 80 12.87 -7.67 6.13
CA ARG A 80 11.77 -8.48 5.61
C ARG A 80 12.10 -9.96 5.70
N GLN A 81 11.09 -10.77 5.93
CA GLN A 81 11.21 -12.22 5.99
C GLN A 81 10.10 -12.86 5.16
N SER A 82 10.40 -13.99 4.53
CA SER A 82 9.44 -14.87 3.90
C SER A 82 9.76 -16.31 4.33
N PRO A 83 8.80 -17.05 4.91
CA PRO A 83 9.01 -18.43 5.29
C PRO A 83 9.06 -19.38 4.08
N ASP A 84 8.39 -19.04 2.97
CA ASP A 84 8.23 -19.88 1.78
C ASP A 84 9.23 -19.57 0.65
N ALA A 85 9.91 -18.41 0.68
CA ALA A 85 10.83 -17.99 -0.36
C ALA A 85 12.18 -17.48 0.19
N LEU A 86 13.16 -17.38 -0.70
CA LEU A 86 14.50 -16.85 -0.46
C LEU A 86 14.67 -15.51 -1.19
N ASP A 87 15.16 -14.49 -0.49
CA ASP A 87 15.50 -13.19 -1.09
C ASP A 87 16.68 -13.40 -2.05
N THR A 88 16.46 -13.11 -3.33
CA THR A 88 17.48 -13.27 -4.38
C THR A 88 18.00 -11.96 -4.92
N GLY A 89 17.42 -10.84 -4.49
CA GLY A 89 17.76 -9.54 -5.04
C GLY A 89 16.80 -8.46 -4.59
N ARG A 90 17.37 -7.26 -4.48
CA ARG A 90 16.63 -6.04 -4.14
C ARG A 90 16.98 -4.98 -5.17
N ARG A 91 15.96 -4.27 -5.65
CA ARG A 91 16.15 -3.18 -6.61
C ARG A 91 15.20 -2.02 -6.30
N ARG A 92 15.70 -0.80 -6.41
CA ARG A 92 14.85 0.39 -6.32
C ARG A 92 14.04 0.56 -7.60
N ARG A 93 12.78 0.97 -7.45
CA ARG A 93 11.88 1.31 -8.55
C ARG A 93 11.34 2.72 -8.34
N GLY A 94 12.09 3.72 -8.82
CA GLY A 94 11.79 5.12 -8.51
C GLY A 94 12.35 5.53 -7.14
N ARG A 95 11.79 6.58 -6.55
CA ARG A 95 12.34 7.20 -5.33
C ARG A 95 11.95 6.46 -4.05
N ASP A 96 10.68 6.05 -3.96
CA ASP A 96 10.05 5.66 -2.68
C ASP A 96 9.53 4.21 -2.74
N THR A 97 10.18 3.36 -3.53
CA THR A 97 9.70 1.99 -3.76
C THR A 97 10.85 1.04 -3.99
N ILE A 98 10.78 -0.09 -3.30
CA ILE A 98 11.69 -1.22 -3.47
C ILE A 98 10.92 -2.40 -4.05
N VAL A 99 11.58 -3.09 -4.98
CA VAL A 99 11.16 -4.39 -5.49
C VAL A 99 12.10 -5.42 -4.88
N ILE A 100 11.53 -6.47 -4.32
CA ILE A 100 12.29 -7.60 -3.78
C ILE A 100 11.94 -8.80 -4.64
N ASP A 101 12.97 -9.39 -5.24
CA ASP A 101 12.85 -10.54 -6.12
C ASP A 101 13.10 -11.81 -5.30
N TRP A 102 12.18 -12.75 -5.37
CA TRP A 102 12.19 -13.97 -4.56
C TRP A 102 12.41 -15.22 -5.40
N LYS A 103 12.99 -16.23 -4.76
CA LYS A 103 12.99 -17.61 -5.25
C LYS A 103 12.19 -18.50 -4.30
N PRO A 104 11.11 -19.14 -4.77
CA PRO A 104 10.40 -20.16 -3.98
C PRO A 104 11.35 -21.23 -3.43
N LYS A 105 11.15 -21.66 -2.19
CA LYS A 105 11.92 -22.78 -1.61
C LYS A 105 11.49 -24.13 -2.19
N ASN A 106 10.23 -24.25 -2.56
CA ASN A 106 9.64 -25.42 -3.19
C ASN A 106 9.44 -25.18 -4.68
N ASP A 107 9.44 -26.25 -5.47
CA ASP A 107 9.12 -26.17 -6.88
C ASP A 107 7.68 -25.69 -7.11
N VAL A 108 7.52 -24.76 -8.03
CA VAL A 108 6.22 -24.20 -8.41
C VAL A 108 5.69 -24.94 -9.64
N VAL A 109 4.54 -25.57 -9.48
CA VAL A 109 3.84 -26.25 -10.57
C VAL A 109 2.90 -25.26 -11.27
N PRO A 110 2.97 -25.11 -12.60
CA PRO A 110 2.05 -24.24 -13.33
C PRO A 110 0.58 -24.63 -13.08
N TYR A 111 -0.29 -23.63 -12.99
CA TYR A 111 -1.73 -23.74 -12.71
C TYR A 111 -2.10 -24.29 -11.32
N ALA A 112 -1.12 -24.64 -10.49
CA ALA A 112 -1.35 -24.97 -9.08
C ALA A 112 -1.35 -23.70 -8.21
N LEU A 113 -1.97 -23.80 -7.04
CA LEU A 113 -1.92 -22.76 -6.02
C LEU A 113 -0.54 -22.76 -5.36
N TYR A 114 0.02 -21.57 -5.20
CA TYR A 114 1.24 -21.30 -4.46
C TYR A 114 0.95 -20.22 -3.42
N ASP A 115 1.14 -20.52 -2.14
CA ASP A 115 0.98 -19.53 -1.08
C ASP A 115 2.30 -18.82 -0.82
N HIS A 116 2.31 -17.52 -1.10
CA HIS A 116 3.42 -16.63 -0.80
C HIS A 116 3.12 -15.83 0.46
N GLN A 117 4.06 -15.80 1.41
CA GLN A 117 3.92 -15.04 2.65
C GLN A 117 5.16 -14.21 2.89
N TYR A 118 4.94 -13.00 3.40
CA TYR A 118 6.03 -12.13 3.80
C TYR A 118 5.62 -11.12 4.84
N SER A 119 6.59 -10.66 5.62
CA SER A 119 6.36 -9.66 6.65
C SER A 119 7.52 -8.68 6.78
N TRP A 120 7.24 -7.46 7.22
CA TRP A 120 8.24 -6.45 7.55
C TRP A 120 7.79 -5.56 8.71
N LEU A 121 8.75 -4.85 9.31
CA LEU A 121 8.52 -3.90 10.40
C LEU A 121 8.80 -2.48 9.87
N PRO A 122 7.78 -1.68 9.53
CA PRO A 122 7.98 -0.26 9.21
C PRO A 122 8.55 0.48 10.45
N PRO A 123 9.45 1.45 10.25
CA PRO A 123 9.96 2.27 11.34
C PRO A 123 8.90 3.27 11.84
N GLY A 124 9.21 3.88 13.00
CA GLY A 124 8.39 4.93 13.59
C GLY A 124 7.19 4.42 14.41
N SER A 125 6.55 5.35 15.10
CA SER A 125 5.30 5.09 15.82
C SER A 125 4.12 5.28 14.88
N HIS A 126 3.10 4.43 15.00
CA HIS A 126 1.84 4.44 14.26
C HIS A 126 0.69 4.82 15.20
N SER A 127 0.95 5.78 16.09
CA SER A 127 0.00 6.32 17.07
C SER A 127 -0.60 7.66 16.63
N GLN A 128 -0.39 8.07 15.37
CA GLN A 128 -0.94 9.32 14.86
C GLN A 128 -2.47 9.28 14.85
N PRO A 129 -3.16 10.42 14.96
CA PRO A 129 -4.63 10.44 14.99
C PRO A 129 -5.32 9.85 13.75
N ALA A 130 -4.61 9.74 12.62
CA ALA A 130 -5.07 9.00 11.46
C ALA A 130 -3.89 8.24 10.85
N LEU A 131 -4.18 7.09 10.26
CA LEU A 131 -3.20 6.23 9.60
C LEU A 131 -3.64 5.98 8.16
N CYS A 132 -2.68 5.99 7.25
CA CYS A 132 -2.93 5.78 5.83
C CYS A 132 -2.19 4.53 5.35
N SER A 133 -2.93 3.60 4.74
CA SER A 133 -2.36 2.43 4.06
C SER A 133 -2.77 2.43 2.60
N GLU A 134 -1.85 2.01 1.74
CA GLU A 134 -2.10 1.88 0.31
C GLU A 134 -1.86 0.46 -0.19
N PHE A 135 -2.69 0.06 -1.13
CA PHE A 135 -2.54 -1.10 -1.98
C PHE A 135 -2.43 -0.69 -3.45
N ARG A 136 -1.37 -1.15 -4.13
CA ARG A 136 -1.23 -1.02 -5.58
C ARG A 136 -1.46 -2.39 -6.21
N CYS A 137 -2.48 -2.50 -7.05
CA CYS A 137 -2.79 -3.75 -7.74
C CYS A 137 -1.79 -3.96 -8.89
N GLU A 138 -0.78 -4.82 -8.69
CA GLU A 138 0.26 -5.08 -9.71
C GLU A 138 0.10 -6.42 -10.43
N LYS A 139 -0.73 -7.31 -9.89
CA LYS A 139 -1.07 -8.62 -10.43
C LYS A 139 -2.56 -8.64 -10.77
N ARG A 140 -3.00 -9.57 -11.61
CA ARG A 140 -4.45 -9.78 -11.80
C ARG A 140 -4.99 -10.40 -10.51
N THR A 141 -5.59 -9.56 -9.66
CA THR A 141 -6.05 -9.97 -8.33
C THR A 141 -7.54 -10.23 -8.32
N GLY A 142 -7.96 -11.39 -7.80
CA GLY A 142 -9.37 -11.77 -7.65
C GLY A 142 -10.01 -11.02 -6.50
N THR A 143 -9.46 -11.18 -5.30
CA THR A 143 -9.90 -10.46 -4.09
C THR A 143 -8.70 -9.88 -3.35
N TYR A 144 -8.83 -8.63 -2.93
CA TYR A 144 -7.92 -8.01 -1.97
C TYR A 144 -8.65 -7.81 -0.64
N VAL A 145 -8.03 -8.26 0.45
CA VAL A 145 -8.50 -8.08 1.82
C VAL A 145 -7.45 -7.27 2.58
N PHE A 146 -7.92 -6.26 3.29
CA PHE A 146 -7.11 -5.41 4.13
C PHE A 146 -7.62 -5.46 5.56
N GLU A 147 -6.69 -5.57 6.49
CA GLU A 147 -6.96 -5.52 7.92
C GLU A 147 -5.95 -4.61 8.61
N MET A 148 -6.45 -3.77 9.52
CA MET A 148 -5.63 -3.04 10.48
C MET A 148 -6.13 -3.35 11.89
N ILE A 149 -5.23 -3.82 12.74
CA ILE A 149 -5.50 -4.25 14.11
C ILE A 149 -4.63 -3.42 15.04
N THR A 150 -5.21 -2.90 16.11
CA THR A 150 -4.53 -2.01 17.06
C THR A 150 -5.19 -2.09 18.44
N PRO A 151 -4.46 -1.85 19.54
CA PRO A 151 -5.08 -1.74 20.86
C PRO A 151 -5.96 -0.49 21.00
N GLN A 152 -5.75 0.54 20.17
CA GLN A 152 -6.49 1.81 20.25
C GLN A 152 -7.75 1.78 19.39
N GLU A 153 -8.89 2.23 19.91
CA GLU A 153 -10.15 2.27 19.16
C GLU A 153 -10.07 3.17 17.92
N PHE A 154 -10.52 2.66 16.78
CA PHE A 154 -10.88 3.42 15.59
C PHE A 154 -12.29 3.97 15.71
N GLU A 155 -12.47 5.25 15.37
CA GLU A 155 -13.80 5.87 15.31
C GLU A 155 -14.38 5.89 13.89
N ALA A 156 -13.51 5.92 12.88
CA ALA A 156 -13.94 6.01 11.48
C ALA A 156 -12.88 5.42 10.56
N ALA A 157 -13.33 4.90 9.41
CA ALA A 157 -12.47 4.40 8.36
C ALA A 157 -13.08 4.71 6.99
N VAL A 158 -12.23 5.05 6.03
CA VAL A 158 -12.63 5.27 4.64
C VAL A 158 -11.64 4.60 3.73
N ALA A 159 -12.15 4.00 2.67
CA ALA A 159 -11.32 3.53 1.59
C ALA A 159 -11.81 4.02 0.24
N PHE A 160 -10.87 4.32 -0.66
CA PHE A 160 -11.18 4.86 -1.97
C PHE A 160 -10.09 4.51 -3.00
N PRO A 161 -10.43 4.40 -4.29
CA PRO A 161 -9.42 4.41 -5.35
C PRO A 161 -8.63 5.71 -5.31
N ARG A 162 -7.30 5.65 -5.31
CA ARG A 162 -6.44 6.84 -5.27
C ARG A 162 -6.71 7.72 -6.49
N PRO A 163 -7.13 8.98 -6.33
CA PRO A 163 -7.29 9.89 -7.45
C PRO A 163 -5.95 10.14 -8.16
N GLY A 164 -5.96 10.19 -9.49
CA GLY A 164 -4.76 10.41 -10.31
C GLY A 164 -4.21 11.85 -10.29
N TRP A 165 -4.71 12.72 -9.41
CA TRP A 165 -4.35 14.14 -9.39
C TRP A 165 -2.94 14.35 -8.83
N ALA A 166 -2.15 15.21 -9.48
CA ALA A 166 -0.76 15.46 -9.10
C ALA A 166 -0.60 16.00 -7.66
N HIS A 167 -1.62 16.65 -7.09
CA HIS A 167 -1.59 17.17 -5.73
C HIS A 167 -1.98 16.13 -4.67
N MET A 168 -2.54 14.97 -5.04
CA MET A 168 -2.88 13.87 -4.13
C MET A 168 -1.66 12.99 -3.86
N ARG A 169 -0.54 13.61 -3.50
CA ARG A 169 0.76 12.94 -3.29
C ARG A 169 1.10 12.74 -1.82
N SER A 170 0.66 13.65 -0.95
CA SER A 170 0.99 13.61 0.47
C SER A 170 -0.12 12.99 1.29
N GLU A 171 0.27 12.41 2.43
CA GLU A 171 -0.65 11.89 3.44
C GLU A 171 -1.71 12.92 3.85
N ARG A 172 -1.31 14.17 4.11
CA ARG A 172 -2.23 15.28 4.42
C ARG A 172 -3.34 15.45 3.37
N THR A 173 -3.02 15.31 2.08
CA THR A 173 -4.02 15.43 1.01
C THR A 173 -4.93 14.21 0.93
N LEU A 174 -4.40 13.01 1.19
CA LEU A 174 -5.19 11.79 1.29
C LEU A 174 -6.17 11.86 2.47
N ILE A 175 -5.72 12.31 3.64
CA ILE A 175 -6.57 12.48 4.83
C ILE A 175 -7.65 13.54 4.58
N LYS A 176 -7.31 14.68 3.98
CA LYS A 176 -8.30 15.70 3.60
C LYS A 176 -9.37 15.13 2.67
N TYR A 177 -8.99 14.28 1.72
CA TYR A 177 -9.95 13.63 0.83
C TYR A 177 -10.80 12.60 1.58
N ALA A 178 -10.21 11.80 2.46
CA ALA A 178 -10.92 10.85 3.30
C ALA A 178 -11.99 11.54 4.16
N LEU A 179 -11.68 12.67 4.79
CA LEU A 179 -12.64 13.45 5.57
C LEU A 179 -13.84 13.91 4.74
N LYS A 180 -13.62 14.34 3.49
CA LYS A 180 -14.73 14.69 2.57
C LYS A 180 -15.59 13.48 2.20
N GLN A 181 -14.98 12.30 2.07
CA GLN A 181 -15.72 11.06 1.78
C GLN A 181 -16.55 10.62 3.00
N LEU A 182 -16.05 10.80 4.23
CA LEU A 182 -16.82 10.59 5.46
C LEU A 182 -18.05 11.51 5.49
N GLU A 183 -17.87 12.81 5.23
CA GLU A 183 -18.97 13.79 5.19
C GLU A 183 -20.04 13.43 4.14
N ALA A 184 -19.63 12.81 3.04
CA ALA A 184 -20.52 12.35 1.98
C ALA A 184 -21.24 11.01 2.30
N GLY A 185 -20.96 10.38 3.44
CA GLY A 185 -21.61 9.13 3.86
C GLY A 185 -21.26 7.92 2.99
N VAL A 186 -20.08 7.92 2.35
CA VAL A 186 -19.64 6.78 1.53
C VAL A 186 -19.39 5.56 2.41
N GLN A 187 -19.97 4.42 2.04
CA GLN A 187 -19.70 3.15 2.73
C GLN A 187 -18.19 2.84 2.67
N GLY A 188 -17.60 2.65 3.85
CA GLY A 188 -16.18 2.44 4.03
C GLY A 188 -15.85 1.05 4.57
N PRO A 189 -14.58 0.84 4.98
CA PRO A 189 -14.16 -0.31 5.78
C PRO A 189 -15.09 -0.52 6.98
N THR A 190 -15.26 -1.79 7.37
CA THR A 190 -15.99 -2.15 8.58
C THR A 190 -15.08 -2.01 9.79
N ILE A 191 -15.56 -1.39 10.87
CA ILE A 191 -14.86 -1.36 12.15
C ILE A 191 -15.50 -2.43 13.06
N ALA A 192 -14.69 -3.37 13.52
CA ALA A 192 -15.08 -4.53 14.31
C ALA A 192 -14.31 -4.56 15.64
N GLU A 193 -14.56 -5.60 16.45
CA GLU A 193 -13.82 -5.87 17.70
C GLU A 193 -13.76 -4.65 18.63
N ASN A 194 -14.91 -4.03 18.91
CA ASN A 194 -15.02 -2.83 19.74
C ASN A 194 -14.18 -1.63 19.26
N GLY A 195 -13.93 -1.51 17.96
CA GLY A 195 -13.11 -0.43 17.42
C GLY A 195 -11.67 -0.82 17.13
N GLN A 196 -11.21 -1.99 17.56
CA GLN A 196 -9.79 -2.36 17.50
C GLN A 196 -9.36 -2.90 16.12
N ARG A 197 -10.32 -3.20 15.25
CA ARG A 197 -10.05 -3.77 13.93
C ARG A 197 -10.81 -3.03 12.84
N ALA A 198 -10.09 -2.61 11.81
CA ALA A 198 -10.66 -2.06 10.58
C ALA A 198 -10.42 -3.03 9.42
N GLU A 199 -11.49 -3.43 8.73
CA GLU A 199 -11.46 -4.43 7.67
C GLU A 199 -12.05 -3.89 6.37
N TRP A 200 -11.42 -4.24 5.25
CA TRP A 200 -11.92 -3.86 3.94
C TRP A 200 -11.64 -4.94 2.89
N ARG A 201 -12.63 -5.16 2.01
CA ARG A 201 -12.52 -6.10 0.90
C ARG A 201 -12.79 -5.40 -0.42
N ILE A 202 -11.95 -5.67 -1.41
CA ILE A 202 -12.11 -5.24 -2.80
C ILE A 202 -12.18 -6.49 -3.68
N VAL A 203 -13.28 -6.64 -4.42
CA VAL A 203 -13.42 -7.70 -5.42
C VAL A 203 -12.98 -7.16 -6.78
N GLY A 204 -12.09 -7.88 -7.46
CA GLY A 204 -11.55 -7.54 -8.77
C GLY A 204 -10.89 -6.16 -8.85
N PRO A 205 -9.93 -5.82 -7.97
CA PRO A 205 -9.21 -4.55 -8.06
C PRO A 205 -8.56 -4.41 -9.45
N ARG A 206 -8.68 -3.21 -10.04
CA ARG A 206 -8.19 -2.95 -11.40
C ARG A 206 -6.66 -2.98 -11.42
N LEU A 207 -6.10 -3.75 -12.34
CA LEU A 207 -4.65 -3.82 -12.56
C LEU A 207 -4.08 -2.42 -12.82
N GLY A 208 -2.99 -2.08 -12.13
CA GLY A 208 -2.31 -0.79 -12.20
C GLY A 208 -2.93 0.30 -11.32
N HIS A 209 -4.13 0.10 -10.78
CA HIS A 209 -4.76 1.08 -9.88
C HIS A 209 -4.19 1.01 -8.46
N ARG A 210 -4.32 2.12 -7.75
CA ARG A 210 -3.96 2.27 -6.34
C ARG A 210 -5.24 2.49 -5.53
N TYR A 211 -5.29 1.90 -4.36
CA TYR A 211 -6.41 1.95 -3.43
C TYR A 211 -5.86 2.37 -2.07
N VAL A 212 -6.52 3.33 -1.44
CA VAL A 212 -6.09 3.92 -0.17
C VAL A 212 -7.14 3.61 0.88
N CYS A 213 -6.70 3.20 2.05
CA CYS A 213 -7.50 3.11 3.26
C CYS A 213 -6.94 4.10 4.29
N VAL A 214 -7.80 4.97 4.80
CA VAL A 214 -7.48 5.89 5.90
C VAL A 214 -8.35 5.50 7.09
N VAL A 215 -7.73 5.22 8.21
CA VAL A 215 -8.41 4.98 9.49
C VAL A 215 -8.13 6.13 10.44
N PHE A 216 -9.10 6.44 11.28
CA PHE A 216 -9.02 7.49 12.29
C PHE A 216 -9.17 6.82 13.65
N HIS A 217 -8.18 7.03 14.52
CA HIS A 217 -8.32 6.68 15.93
C HIS A 217 -9.39 7.56 16.58
N ARG A 218 -9.82 7.20 17.78
CA ARG A 218 -10.73 7.99 18.59
C ARG A 218 -10.30 9.47 18.67
N HIS A 219 -11.23 10.37 18.37
CA HIS A 219 -11.06 11.81 18.23
C HIS A 219 -10.18 12.27 17.05
N GLY A 220 -9.69 11.36 16.22
CA GLY A 220 -8.79 11.63 15.12
C GLY A 220 -9.38 12.48 14.00
N VAL A 221 -10.66 12.30 13.68
CA VAL A 221 -11.41 13.11 12.72
C VAL A 221 -11.42 14.57 13.16
N ALA A 222 -11.79 14.83 14.43
CA ALA A 222 -11.87 16.18 14.97
C ALA A 222 -10.48 16.85 15.01
N LEU A 223 -9.45 16.12 15.44
CA LEU A 223 -8.07 16.62 15.48
C LEU A 223 -7.57 17.00 14.08
N TRP A 224 -7.81 16.16 13.06
CA TRP A 224 -7.40 16.46 11.70
C TRP A 224 -8.19 17.61 11.08
N GLN A 225 -9.50 17.70 11.33
CA GLN A 225 -10.31 18.84 10.88
C GLN A 225 -9.79 20.16 11.47
N ASP A 226 -9.43 20.19 12.76
CA ASP A 226 -8.83 21.36 13.41
C ASP A 226 -7.46 21.73 12.82
N GLN A 227 -6.55 20.75 12.66
CA GLN A 227 -5.24 20.96 12.04
C GLN A 227 -5.33 21.44 10.58
N LEU A 228 -6.32 20.96 9.83
CA LEU A 228 -6.58 21.42 8.47
C LEU A 228 -7.07 22.87 8.45
N LYS A 229 -7.97 23.26 9.38
CA LYS A 229 -8.46 24.64 9.54
C LYS A 229 -7.34 25.60 9.92
N LYS A 230 -6.54 25.25 10.94
CA LYS A 230 -5.40 26.05 11.42
C LYS A 230 -4.31 26.25 10.37
N GLY A 231 -4.12 25.26 9.49
CA GLY A 231 -3.18 25.34 8.38
C GLY A 231 -3.60 26.24 7.21
N THR A 232 -4.81 26.83 7.23
CA THR A 232 -5.27 27.73 6.15
C THR A 232 -4.66 29.13 6.26
N LEU A 233 -4.40 29.76 5.11
CA LEU A 233 -3.83 31.11 5.03
C LEU A 233 -4.68 32.13 5.83
N ARG A 234 -6.01 31.95 5.82
CA ARG A 234 -6.97 32.80 6.53
C ARG A 234 -6.81 32.72 8.05
N HIS A 235 -6.55 31.53 8.59
CA HIS A 235 -6.30 31.37 10.04
C HIS A 235 -4.96 31.97 10.42
N LYS A 236 -3.91 31.78 9.61
CA LYS A 236 -2.60 32.40 9.83
C LYS A 236 -2.67 33.94 9.81
N ILE A 237 -3.44 34.51 8.89
CA ILE A 237 -3.70 35.96 8.84
C ILE A 237 -4.47 36.43 10.07
N HIS A 238 -5.51 35.70 10.50
CA HIS A 238 -6.26 36.04 11.70
C HIS A 238 -5.40 35.94 12.98
N GLU A 239 -4.52 34.95 13.07
CA GLU A 239 -3.59 34.79 14.19
C GLU A 239 -2.55 35.93 14.22
N LEU A 240 -2.04 36.32 13.04
CA LEU A 240 -1.16 37.48 12.89
C LEU A 240 -1.88 38.79 13.29
N MET A 241 -3.13 38.98 12.87
CA MET A 241 -3.91 40.15 13.26
C MET A 241 -4.31 40.16 14.74
N GLY A 242 -4.56 38.98 15.34
CA GLY A 242 -4.86 38.84 16.76
C GLY A 242 -3.66 39.13 17.68
N ARG A 243 -2.42 38.84 17.23
CA ARG A 243 -1.19 39.20 17.94
C ARG A 243 -0.82 40.68 17.82
N LEU A 244 -1.38 41.38 16.84
CA LEU A 244 -1.18 42.82 16.61
C LEU A 244 -2.27 43.69 17.27
N ALA A 245 -3.28 43.08 17.88
CA ALA A 245 -4.27 43.81 18.66
C ALA A 245 -3.66 44.19 20.03
N PRO A 246 -3.57 45.48 20.38
CA PRO A 246 -3.07 45.89 21.68
C PRO A 246 -4.02 45.40 22.77
N THR A 247 -3.49 44.70 23.77
CA THR A 247 -4.17 44.51 25.06
C THR A 247 -4.46 45.89 25.64
N THR A 248 -5.73 46.27 25.63
CA THR A 248 -6.26 47.43 26.34
C THR A 248 -6.82 46.98 27.68
#